data_AF-A0A7X7LQA3-F1
#
_entry.id   AF-A0A7X7LQA3-F1
#
_cell.length_a   1.000
_cell.length_b   1.000
_cell.length_c   1.000
_cell.angle_alpha   90.00
_cell.angle_beta   90.00
_cell.angle_gamma   90.00
#
_symmetry.space_group_name_H-M   'P 1'
#
loop_
_entity.id
_entity.type
_entity.pdbx_description
1 polymer ?
#
loop_
_entity_poly.entity_id
_entity_poly.type
_entity_poly.pdbx_seq_one_letter_code
_entity_poly.pdbx_strand_id
1 'polypeptide(L)' 'MKSNKVSLWLRDDYQMLADYMVGNRVERILSLTETHIILLMEDNVIIKFSHLEDELIFDIELPPV' A
#
# COMPACT_ATOMS: atom_id res chain seq x y z
N MET A 1 2.81 -20.73 -25.19
CA MET A 1 2.99 -20.17 -23.83
C MET A 1 2.01 -19.03 -23.65
N LYS A 2 1.03 -19.14 -22.74
CA LYS A 2 0.17 -17.99 -22.40
C LYS A 2 1.06 -16.99 -21.66
N SER A 3 1.32 -15.84 -22.27
CA SER A 3 1.98 -14.73 -21.58
C SER A 3 1.01 -14.27 -20.49
N ASN A 4 1.32 -14.57 -19.22
CA ASN A 4 0.64 -13.99 -18.07
C ASN A 4 0.96 -12.50 -18.05
N LYS A 5 0.27 -11.72 -18.88
CA LYS A 5 0.39 -10.27 -18.92
C LYS A 5 -0.37 -9.74 -17.71
N VAL A 6 0.38 -9.36 -16.67
CA VAL A 6 -0.14 -8.52 -15.59
C VAL A 6 -0.67 -7.23 -16.22
N SER A 7 -1.85 -6.78 -15.79
CA SER A 7 -2.45 -5.52 -16.24
C SER A 7 -1.47 -4.35 -16.06
N LEU A 8 -1.45 -3.40 -16.99
CA LEU A 8 -0.63 -2.19 -16.87
C LEU A 8 -1.01 -1.40 -15.62
N TRP A 9 -2.32 -1.29 -15.33
CA TRP A 9 -2.80 -0.56 -14.15
C TRP A 9 -2.31 -1.19 -12.84
N LEU A 10 -2.28 -2.53 -12.77
CA LEU A 10 -1.73 -3.23 -11.61
C LEU A 10 -0.22 -3.01 -11.45
N ARG A 11 0.51 -2.76 -12.54
CA ARG A 11 1.93 -2.40 -12.47
C ARG A 11 2.12 -0.97 -11.99
N ASP A 12 1.28 -0.07 -12.46
CA ASP A 12 1.31 1.34 -12.06
C ASP A 12 0.96 1.48 -10.56
N ASP A 13 -0.08 0.79 -10.10
CA ASP A 13 -0.48 0.73 -8.70
C ASP A 13 0.63 0.12 -7.82
N TYR A 14 1.23 -0.98 -8.29
CA TYR A 14 2.34 -1.61 -7.58
C TYR A 14 3.56 -0.68 -7.50
N GLN A 15 3.90 0.02 -8.59
CA GLN A 15 5.00 0.97 -8.61
C GLN A 15 4.74 2.13 -7.65
N MET A 16 3.51 2.67 -7.64
CA MET A 16 3.12 3.71 -6.70
C MET A 16 3.31 3.24 -5.26
N LEU A 17 2.83 2.04 -4.90
CA LEU A 17 3.04 1.51 -3.54
C LEU A 17 4.52 1.29 -3.22
N ALA A 18 5.30 0.80 -4.19
CA ALA A 18 6.73 0.54 -4.03
C ALA A 18 7.50 1.83 -3.75
N ASP A 19 7.14 2.95 -4.37
CA ASP A 19 7.79 4.24 -4.18
C ASP A 19 7.72 4.74 -2.71
N TYR A 20 6.69 4.35 -1.95
CA TYR A 20 6.53 4.74 -0.55
C TYR A 20 6.99 3.67 0.46
N MET A 21 7.04 2.40 0.06
CA MET A 21 7.39 1.28 0.95
C MET A 21 8.81 0.79 0.80
N VAL A 22 9.36 0.73 -0.42
CA VAL A 22 10.65 0.09 -0.68
C VAL A 22 11.78 0.99 -0.20
N GLY A 23 12.60 0.46 0.70
CA GLY A 23 13.69 1.23 1.33
C GLY A 23 13.24 2.14 2.48
N ASN A 24 11.93 2.24 2.71
CA ASN A 24 11.35 2.92 3.87
C ASN A 24 11.06 1.90 4.99
N ARG A 25 10.77 2.40 6.19
CA ARG A 25 10.48 1.58 7.37
C ARG A 25 9.15 1.97 7.98
N VAL A 26 8.46 0.96 8.51
CA VAL A 26 7.26 1.17 9.32
C VAL A 26 7.70 1.68 10.68
N GLU A 27 7.30 2.90 11.03
CA GLU A 27 7.50 3.46 12.37
C GLU A 27 6.53 2.82 13.36
N ARG A 28 5.25 2.71 12.99
CA ARG A 28 4.20 2.18 13.87
C ARG A 28 3.00 1.64 13.10
N ILE A 29 2.35 0.61 13.66
CA ILE A 29 1.00 0.20 13.25
C ILE A 29 -0.02 1.06 14.01
N LEU A 30 -0.83 1.85 13.29
CA LEU A 30 -1.84 2.73 13.88
C LEU A 30 -3.16 2.02 14.16
N SER A 31 -3.52 1.05 13.32
CA SER A 31 -4.73 0.23 13.50
C SER A 31 -4.54 -1.12 12.82
N LEU A 32 -5.09 -2.17 13.43
CA LEU A 32 -5.09 -3.53 12.90
C LEU A 32 -6.44 -4.18 13.24
N THR A 33 -7.15 -4.61 12.21
CA THR A 33 -8.37 -5.42 12.32
C THR A 33 -8.21 -6.65 11.43
N GLU A 34 -9.23 -7.51 11.41
CA GLU A 34 -9.24 -8.68 10.51
C GLU A 34 -9.15 -8.30 9.03
N THR A 35 -9.68 -7.13 8.66
CA THR A 35 -9.79 -6.71 7.25
C THR A 35 -8.97 -5.45 6.92
N HIS A 36 -8.34 -4.80 7.90
CA HIS A 36 -7.66 -3.54 7.67
C HIS A 36 -6.35 -3.42 8.47
N ILE A 37 -5.34 -2.81 7.87
CA ILE A 37 -4.12 -2.39 8.57
C ILE A 37 -3.75 -0.97 8.14
N ILE A 38 -3.41 -0.11 9.11
CA ILE A 38 -2.95 1.25 8.88
C ILE A 38 -1.54 1.38 9.42
N LEU A 39 -0.61 1.76 8.56
CA LEU A 39 0.81 1.89 8.84
C LEU A 39 1.21 3.37 8.83
N LEU A 40 1.95 3.78 9.85
CA LEU A 40 2.74 5.01 9.84
C LEU A 40 4.17 4.65 9.44
N MET A 41 4.68 5.29 8.40
CA MET A 41 6.04 5.17 7.91
C MET A 41 6.95 6.21 8.58
N GLU A 42 8.27 5.97 8.62
CA GLU A 42 9.25 6.87 9.27
C GLU A 42 9.31 8.29 8.66
N ASP A 43 8.88 8.46 7.41
CA ASP A 43 8.76 9.74 6.71
C ASP A 43 7.41 10.45 6.95
N ASN A 44 6.62 9.96 7.91
CA ASN A 44 5.26 10.43 8.24
C ASN A 44 4.21 10.19 7.16
N VAL A 45 4.49 9.37 6.15
CA VAL A 45 3.46 8.86 5.22
C VAL A 45 2.60 7.84 5.94
N ILE A 46 1.28 7.88 5.69
CA ILE A 46 0.34 6.86 6.19
C ILE A 46 -0.09 5.99 5.02
N ILE A 47 0.06 4.68 5.16
CA ILE A 47 -0.40 3.69 4.18
C ILE A 47 -1.52 2.86 4.81
N LYS A 48 -2.69 2.86 4.18
CA LYS A 48 -3.86 2.10 4.61
C LYS A 48 -4.05 0.93 3.67
N PHE A 49 -4.22 -0.27 4.21
CA PHE A 49 -4.61 -1.45 3.45
C PHE A 49 -5.96 -1.95 3.94
N SER A 50 -6.82 -2.30 2.99
CA SER A 50 -8.17 -2.81 3.24
C SER A 50 -8.40 -4.04 2.38
N HIS A 51 -8.83 -5.12 3.01
CA HIS A 51 -9.29 -6.32 2.33
C HIS A 51 -10.80 -6.22 2.12
N LEU A 52 -11.22 -6.22 0.85
CA LEU A 52 -12.62 -6.15 0.45
C LEU A 52 -12.92 -7.33 -0.47
N GLU A 53 -13.67 -8.30 0.04
CA GLU A 53 -13.99 -9.56 -0.65
C GLU A 53 -12.74 -10.31 -1.12
N ASP A 54 -12.43 -10.28 -2.41
CA ASP A 54 -11.26 -10.91 -3.05
C ASP A 54 -10.18 -9.89 -3.45
N GLU A 55 -10.38 -8.61 -3.10
CA GLU A 55 -9.52 -7.49 -3.49
C GLU A 55 -8.74 -6.92 -2.30
N LEU A 56 -7.50 -6.50 -2.56
CA LEU A 56 -6.70 -5.71 -1.64
C LEU A 56 -6.63 -4.28 -2.18
N ILE A 57 -7.17 -3.34 -1.41
CA ILE A 57 -7.17 -1.92 -1.71
C ILE A 57 -6.14 -1.25 -0.82
N PHE A 58 -5.45 -0.23 -1.34
CA PHE A 58 -4.58 0.61 -0.54
C PHE A 58 -4.83 2.09 -0.82
N ASP A 59 -4.54 2.92 0.18
CA ASP A 59 -4.60 4.37 0.11
C ASP A 59 -3.36 4.97 0.79
N ILE A 60 -2.90 6.13 0.31
CA ILE A 60 -1.65 6.76 0.74
C ILE A 60 -1.93 8.22 1.09
N GLU A 61 -1.74 8.56 2.36
CA GLU A 61 -1.86 9.93 2.85
C GLU A 61 -0.46 10.52 3.05
N LEU A 62 -0.20 11.63 2.38
CA LEU A 62 1.06 12.36 2.47
C LEU A 62 1.07 13.26 3.71
N PRO A 63 2.25 13.48 4.32
CA PRO A 63 2.37 14.41 5.44
C PRO A 63 1.98 15.83 5.02
N PRO A 64 1.46 16.66 5.95
CA PRO A 64 1.21 18.06 5.69
C PRO A 64 2.50 18.80 5.32
N VAL A 65 2.42 19.67 4.31
CA VAL A 65 3.51 20.54 3.83
C VAL A 65 3.73 21.72 4.77
#